data_AF-A0A2P8I2N1-F1
#
_entry.id   AF-A0A2P8I2N1-F1
#
_cell.length_a   1.000
_cell.length_b   1.000
_cell.length_c   1.000
_cell.angle_alpha   90.00
_cell.angle_beta   90.00
_cell.angle_gamma   90.00
#
_symmetry.space_group_name_H-M   'P 1'
#
loop_
_entity.id
_entity.type
_entity.pdbx_description
1 polymer ?
#
loop_
_entity_poly.entity_id
_entity_poly.type
_entity_poly.pdbx_seq_one_letter_code
_entity_poly.pdbx_strand_id
1 'polypeptide(L)'
;TTRTGDDGYAPNTPDSHRTGHTDADGARDRGKDDSWKNEPGKDSKKTPLDKIASNDYLKEHYYLRQRKDGDWELVTRSPGTDRWDPPTNVKALDLEVPEGWTPPKDRDLSQLDLDEVEVKFKDDRPPAEPATYHDNVRDVRGTLDQDTVDRHQDLIDDRRRAIDEAKATEGTDDYAPAQHQATKLGEELGETSGRHYLDDVYGDVDRVDAQLAGSGRFDIVAELPDGRHAVVEAKGPSASVGEAKALDGTYVEQGHDKYWDKKLHDMKTATLSGEAEENMRKRLADQGMSPDDIDRAVDDHLAKLDSDRELAKILERARDPQVLADHLRGRAGVSEHDIDDFLRNRHGDDVAGMSPEEFQNFKRTEGYNEFFKNHIDELAKSDNKADRDLAGQLERTRTHGMVEYTLVTAKVRVENGREVYDGYVAQQFLMGWQRDITPAS
;
A
#
# COMPACT_ATOMS: atom_id res chain seq x y z
N THR A 1 -25.24 13.83 28.93
CA THR A 1 -24.42 14.69 29.82
C THR A 1 -24.23 13.94 31.12
N THR A 2 -23.10 13.25 31.28
CA THR A 2 -22.80 12.43 32.45
C THR A 2 -21.48 12.91 33.02
N ARG A 3 -21.53 13.72 34.09
CA ARG A 3 -20.34 14.15 34.82
C ARG A 3 -19.80 12.98 35.64
N THR A 4 -18.47 12.87 35.70
CA THR A 4 -17.70 11.94 36.54
C THR A 4 -17.99 12.12 38.03
N GLY A 5 -17.80 11.05 38.81
CA GLY A 5 -17.83 11.10 40.27
C GLY A 5 -16.54 11.68 40.87
N ASP A 6 -16.54 11.92 42.19
CA ASP A 6 -15.39 12.50 42.92
C ASP A 6 -14.13 11.60 42.91
N ASP A 7 -14.26 10.34 42.49
CA ASP A 7 -13.17 9.37 42.31
C ASP A 7 -12.50 9.44 40.92
N GLY A 8 -12.96 10.34 40.05
CA GLY A 8 -12.41 10.54 38.70
C GLY A 8 -12.97 9.59 37.64
N TYR A 9 -13.73 8.55 38.01
CA TYR A 9 -14.23 7.56 37.06
C TYR A 9 -15.63 7.92 36.51
N ALA A 10 -15.95 7.39 35.33
CA ALA A 10 -17.30 7.48 34.78
C ALA A 10 -18.31 6.74 35.68
N PRO A 11 -19.58 7.20 35.76
CA PRO A 11 -20.60 6.47 36.49
C PRO A 11 -20.74 5.04 35.93
N ASN A 12 -20.62 4.03 36.80
CA ASN A 12 -20.63 2.58 36.52
C ASN A 12 -19.31 1.95 36.05
N THR A 13 -18.15 2.59 36.20
CA THR A 13 -16.87 1.89 36.05
C THR A 13 -16.74 0.79 37.11
N PRO A 14 -16.61 -0.50 36.74
CA PRO A 14 -16.48 -1.60 37.69
C PRO A 14 -15.25 -1.44 38.59
N ASP A 15 -15.34 -1.80 39.88
CA ASP A 15 -14.22 -1.67 40.82
C ASP A 15 -12.97 -2.44 40.38
N SER A 16 -13.13 -3.55 39.64
CA SER A 16 -12.02 -4.31 39.05
C SER A 16 -11.24 -3.55 37.97
N HIS A 17 -11.72 -2.39 37.52
CA HIS A 17 -11.07 -1.52 36.53
C HIS A 17 -10.42 -0.30 37.18
N ARG A 18 -10.42 -0.23 38.52
CA ARG A 18 -9.78 0.82 39.32
C ARG A 18 -8.50 0.23 39.89
N THR A 19 -7.40 0.28 39.14
CA THR A 19 -6.10 -0.27 39.58
C THR A 19 -5.22 0.81 40.21
N GLY A 20 -4.21 0.40 40.98
CA GLY A 20 -3.30 1.34 41.66
C GLY A 20 -2.37 2.13 40.72
N HIS A 21 -2.34 1.78 39.44
CA HIS A 21 -1.53 2.39 38.38
C HIS A 21 -2.38 3.29 37.46
N THR A 22 -3.71 3.19 37.55
CA THR A 22 -4.65 4.16 36.98
C THR A 22 -4.98 5.19 38.06
N ASP A 23 -4.21 6.27 38.09
CA ASP A 23 -4.59 7.47 38.84
C ASP A 23 -5.88 8.08 38.25
N ALA A 24 -6.56 8.95 39.00
CA ALA A 24 -7.75 9.69 38.53
C ALA A 24 -7.47 10.58 37.28
N ASP A 25 -6.21 10.62 36.82
CA ASP A 25 -5.78 11.22 35.56
C ASP A 25 -5.81 10.25 34.37
N GLY A 26 -5.63 8.95 34.58
CA GLY A 26 -5.68 7.92 33.53
C GLY A 26 -7.10 7.52 33.12
N ALA A 27 -8.09 7.86 33.94
CA ALA A 27 -9.51 7.59 33.68
C ALA A 27 -10.27 8.91 33.49
N ARG A 28 -10.29 9.48 32.29
CA ARG A 28 -11.23 10.57 31.97
C ARG A 28 -12.00 10.34 30.67
N ASP A 29 -13.23 10.82 30.73
CA ASP A 29 -14.33 10.73 29.78
C ASP A 29 -13.91 10.91 28.31
N ARG A 30 -14.16 9.90 27.48
CA ARG A 30 -13.80 9.80 26.06
C ARG A 30 -14.77 10.64 25.19
N GLY A 31 -14.70 11.96 25.35
CA GLY A 31 -15.48 12.93 24.58
C GLY A 31 -15.10 13.00 23.09
N LYS A 32 -15.87 13.78 22.32
CA LYS A 32 -15.75 13.97 20.86
C LYS A 32 -14.56 14.81 20.38
N ASP A 33 -13.69 15.27 21.27
CA ASP A 33 -12.59 16.18 20.96
C ASP A 33 -11.27 15.59 21.46
N ASP A 34 -10.21 15.70 20.67
CA ASP A 34 -8.88 15.09 20.88
C ASP A 34 -7.97 15.89 21.82
N SER A 35 -8.45 17.03 22.33
CA SER A 35 -7.72 17.91 23.26
C SER A 35 -7.17 17.20 24.50
N TRP A 36 -7.82 16.12 24.95
CA TRP A 36 -7.39 15.31 26.10
C TRP A 36 -6.01 14.65 25.93
N LYS A 37 -5.56 14.41 24.69
CA LYS A 37 -4.23 13.83 24.39
C LYS A 37 -3.08 14.75 24.83
N ASN A 38 -3.33 16.05 24.89
CA ASN A 38 -2.35 17.10 25.15
C ASN A 38 -2.49 17.75 26.54
N GLU A 39 -3.46 17.32 27.35
CA GLU A 39 -3.70 17.88 28.68
C GLU A 39 -2.98 17.05 29.76
N PRO A 40 -2.09 17.66 30.56
CA PRO A 40 -1.40 16.96 31.63
C PRO A 40 -2.37 16.53 32.74
N GLY A 41 -2.17 15.32 33.26
CA GLY A 41 -2.87 14.84 34.45
C GLY A 41 -2.67 15.78 35.65
N LYS A 42 -3.70 15.93 36.49
CA LYS A 42 -3.66 16.76 37.71
C LYS A 42 -2.60 16.29 38.71
N ASP A 43 -2.41 14.99 38.87
CA ASP A 43 -1.53 14.35 39.85
C ASP A 43 -0.18 14.02 39.22
N SER A 44 -0.17 13.42 38.03
CA SER A 44 1.06 13.03 37.33
C SER A 44 1.81 14.20 36.67
N LYS A 45 1.13 15.32 36.39
CA LYS A 45 1.64 16.45 35.58
C LYS A 45 2.16 16.08 34.19
N LYS A 46 1.87 14.86 33.73
CA LYS A 46 2.28 14.30 32.45
C LYS A 46 1.04 14.11 31.58
N THR A 47 1.14 14.43 30.30
CA THR A 47 0.09 14.11 29.32
C THR A 47 -0.01 12.59 29.13
N PRO A 48 -1.13 12.07 28.60
CA PRO A 48 -1.20 10.68 28.16
C PRO A 48 -0.05 10.28 27.23
N LEU A 49 0.39 11.18 26.34
CA LEU A 49 1.56 10.97 25.47
C LEU A 49 2.86 10.87 26.29
N ASP A 50 3.08 11.75 27.26
CA ASP A 50 4.27 11.70 28.16
C ASP A 50 4.31 10.43 29.03
N LYS A 51 3.13 9.86 29.36
CA LYS A 51 3.03 8.60 30.11
C LYS A 51 3.41 7.42 29.22
N ILE A 52 2.91 7.37 27.98
CA ILE A 52 3.22 6.33 26.99
C ILE A 52 4.69 6.43 26.50
N ALA A 53 5.23 7.65 26.42
CA ALA A 53 6.62 7.93 26.07
C ALA A 53 7.61 7.61 27.19
N SER A 54 7.12 7.33 28.40
CA SER A 54 8.00 7.13 29.54
C SER A 54 8.77 5.81 29.40
N ASN A 55 10.05 5.84 29.76
CA ASN A 55 10.93 4.67 29.75
C ASN A 55 10.36 3.50 30.55
N ASP A 56 9.62 3.76 31.62
CA ASP A 56 9.00 2.72 32.43
C ASP A 56 7.87 2.02 31.66
N TYR A 57 7.02 2.79 30.96
CA TYR A 57 5.94 2.25 30.12
C TYR A 57 6.46 1.44 28.93
N LEU A 58 7.51 1.93 28.26
CA LEU A 58 8.11 1.24 27.11
C LEU A 58 8.76 -0.09 27.52
N LYS A 59 9.45 -0.15 28.67
CA LYS A 59 10.03 -1.40 29.20
C LYS A 59 8.97 -2.42 29.54
N GLU A 60 7.90 -1.97 30.20
CA GLU A 60 6.86 -2.82 30.73
C GLU A 60 5.99 -3.44 29.63
N HIS A 61 5.79 -2.72 28.53
CA HIS A 61 4.82 -3.12 27.50
C HIS A 61 5.44 -3.51 26.15
N TYR A 62 6.74 -3.25 25.92
CA TYR A 62 7.38 -3.51 24.64
C TYR A 62 8.75 -4.17 24.77
N TYR A 63 9.21 -4.78 23.68
CA TYR A 63 10.57 -5.26 23.48
C TYR A 63 11.03 -4.94 22.05
N LEU A 64 12.34 -4.83 21.83
CA LEU A 64 12.93 -4.59 20.51
C LEU A 64 13.09 -5.90 19.73
N ARG A 65 12.70 -5.89 18.46
CA ARG A 65 12.95 -6.99 17.50
C ARG A 65 13.67 -6.46 16.27
N GLN A 66 14.70 -7.17 15.81
CA GLN A 66 15.29 -6.91 14.50
C GLN A 66 14.41 -7.50 13.41
N ARG A 67 14.03 -6.67 12.44
CA ARG A 67 13.37 -7.08 11.21
C ARG A 67 14.40 -7.67 10.24
N LYS A 68 13.90 -8.41 9.24
CA LYS A 68 14.74 -9.15 8.28
C LYS A 68 15.55 -8.24 7.35
N ASP A 69 15.12 -7.00 7.19
CA ASP A 69 15.77 -5.93 6.43
C ASP A 69 16.90 -5.23 7.22
N GLY A 70 17.10 -5.60 8.49
CA GLY A 70 18.12 -5.03 9.37
C GLY A 70 17.60 -3.89 10.25
N ASP A 71 16.39 -3.39 9.97
CA ASP A 71 15.71 -2.37 10.78
C ASP A 71 15.25 -2.95 12.11
N TRP A 72 14.99 -2.06 13.08
CA TRP A 72 14.53 -2.44 14.42
C TRP A 72 13.10 -1.96 14.63
N GLU A 73 12.27 -2.78 15.28
CA GLU A 73 10.89 -2.41 15.64
C GLU A 73 10.59 -2.71 17.12
N LEU A 74 9.71 -1.89 17.71
CA LEU A 74 9.11 -2.17 19.01
C LEU A 74 7.95 -3.14 18.83
N VAL A 75 8.03 -4.29 19.47
CA VAL A 75 6.96 -5.29 19.51
C VAL A 75 6.31 -5.23 20.87
N THR A 76 4.97 -5.19 20.91
CA THR A 76 4.22 -5.30 22.17
C THR A 76 4.46 -6.65 22.81
N ARG A 77 4.75 -6.67 24.11
CA ARG A 77 4.68 -7.89 24.91
C ARG A 77 3.22 -8.37 24.91
N SER A 78 2.93 -9.54 24.34
CA SER A 78 1.61 -10.16 24.52
C SER A 78 1.48 -10.63 25.97
N PRO A 79 0.47 -10.17 26.74
CA PRO A 79 0.34 -10.57 28.12
C PRO A 79 -0.46 -11.88 28.20
N GLY A 80 0.21 -12.96 28.61
CA GLY A 80 -0.47 -14.10 29.20
C GLY A 80 -0.93 -13.73 30.60
N THR A 81 -2.24 -13.73 30.83
CA THR A 81 -2.94 -13.58 32.13
C THR A 81 -3.03 -12.16 32.73
N ASP A 82 -4.29 -11.73 32.88
CA ASP A 82 -4.85 -10.61 33.65
C ASP A 82 -4.57 -9.16 33.24
N ARG A 83 -5.38 -8.75 32.25
CA ARG A 83 -5.97 -7.40 32.03
C ARG A 83 -5.01 -6.23 31.96
N TRP A 84 -4.50 -6.04 30.74
CA TRP A 84 -4.24 -4.71 30.18
C TRP A 84 -4.29 -4.78 28.66
N ASP A 85 -5.26 -4.10 28.04
CA ASP A 85 -5.22 -3.78 26.61
C ASP A 85 -4.26 -2.60 26.45
N PRO A 86 -3.09 -2.76 25.79
CA PRO A 86 -2.36 -1.58 25.32
C PRO A 86 -3.33 -0.73 24.49
N PRO A 87 -3.27 0.62 24.59
CA PRO A 87 -3.99 1.46 23.64
C PRO A 87 -3.64 0.95 22.24
N THR A 88 -4.67 0.51 21.52
CA THR A 88 -4.66 -0.37 20.34
C THR A 88 -4.09 0.31 19.09
N ASN A 89 -2.96 1.00 19.23
CA ASN A 89 -2.24 1.63 18.14
C ASN A 89 -0.73 1.45 18.33
N VAL A 90 -0.27 0.20 18.22
CA VAL A 90 1.16 -0.12 17.98
C VAL A 90 1.68 0.60 16.73
N LYS A 91 0.78 1.03 15.83
CA LYS A 91 1.07 1.92 14.69
C LYS A 91 1.59 3.32 15.09
N ALA A 92 1.53 3.69 16.37
CA ALA A 92 1.85 5.04 16.86
C ALA A 92 3.32 5.27 17.22
N LEU A 93 4.21 4.28 17.20
CA LEU A 93 5.60 4.43 17.67
C LEU A 93 6.59 4.01 16.58
N ASP A 94 7.54 4.89 16.22
CA ASP A 94 8.72 4.57 15.39
C ASP A 94 9.99 4.74 16.25
N LEU A 95 11.04 4.03 15.90
CA LEU A 95 12.34 4.08 16.57
C LEU A 95 13.39 4.62 15.62
N GLU A 96 14.09 5.66 16.07
CA GLU A 96 15.34 6.09 15.45
C GLU A 96 16.50 5.64 16.34
N VAL A 97 17.37 4.82 15.76
CA VAL A 97 18.60 4.34 16.40
C VAL A 97 19.80 5.12 15.85
N PRO A 98 20.79 5.49 16.68
CA PRO A 98 22.01 6.13 16.21
C PRO A 98 22.77 5.26 15.21
N GLU A 99 23.45 5.90 14.25
CA GLU A 99 24.28 5.20 13.27
C GLU A 99 25.37 4.36 13.97
N GLY A 100 25.42 3.06 13.67
CA GLY A 100 26.38 2.12 14.28
C GLY A 100 25.94 1.53 15.63
N TRP A 101 24.75 1.87 16.13
CA TRP A 101 24.19 1.26 17.33
C TRP A 101 23.71 -0.18 17.04
N THR A 102 24.08 -1.13 17.90
CA THR A 102 23.65 -2.53 17.80
C THR A 102 23.10 -2.98 19.16
N PRO A 103 21.78 -3.19 19.30
CA PRO A 103 21.24 -3.68 20.55
C PRO A 103 21.58 -5.16 20.77
N PRO A 104 21.61 -5.62 22.03
CA PRO A 104 21.74 -7.05 22.33
C PRO A 104 20.49 -7.81 21.88
N LYS A 105 20.70 -8.88 21.12
CA LYS A 105 19.65 -9.75 20.59
C LYS A 105 18.76 -10.32 21.72
N ASP A 106 17.44 -10.24 21.54
CA ASP A 106 16.41 -10.94 22.33
C ASP A 106 16.48 -10.71 23.86
N ARG A 107 16.54 -9.45 24.33
CA ARG A 107 16.40 -9.11 25.77
C ARG A 107 15.51 -7.89 26.01
N ASP A 108 15.09 -7.73 27.27
CA ASP A 108 14.37 -6.54 27.75
C ASP A 108 15.18 -5.25 27.55
N LEU A 109 14.48 -4.15 27.25
CA LEU A 109 15.08 -2.81 27.16
C LEU A 109 15.63 -2.38 28.52
N SER A 110 16.94 -2.18 28.60
CA SER A 110 17.54 -1.51 29.75
C SER A 110 17.34 0.01 29.63
N GLN A 111 17.54 0.73 30.75
CA GLN A 111 17.51 2.19 30.74
C GLN A 111 18.53 2.77 29.75
N LEU A 112 19.71 2.14 29.64
CA LEU A 112 20.74 2.51 28.67
C LEU A 112 20.29 2.33 27.22
N ASP A 113 19.54 1.26 26.91
CA ASP A 113 19.03 1.05 25.54
C ASP A 113 17.99 2.12 25.17
N LEU A 114 17.20 2.58 26.14
CA LEU A 114 16.17 3.61 25.96
C LEU A 114 16.71 5.05 25.94
N ASP A 115 17.85 5.30 26.60
CA ASP A 115 18.53 6.59 26.55
C ASP A 115 19.26 6.80 25.21
N GLU A 116 19.49 5.74 24.44
CA GLU A 116 20.20 5.77 23.16
C GLU A 116 19.27 5.76 21.94
N VAL A 117 17.96 5.49 22.09
CA VAL A 117 16.98 5.46 20.98
C VAL A 117 15.97 6.60 21.10
N GLU A 118 15.67 7.25 19.97
CA GLU A 118 14.60 8.25 19.91
C GLU A 118 13.29 7.56 19.53
N VAL A 119 12.28 7.70 20.41
CA VAL A 119 10.94 7.14 20.20
C VAL A 119 10.04 8.24 19.67
N LYS A 120 9.61 8.12 18.41
CA LYS A 120 8.74 9.11 17.75
C LYS A 120 7.30 8.64 17.69
N PHE A 121 6.39 9.47 18.18
CA PHE A 121 4.96 9.23 18.00
C PHE A 121 4.55 9.48 16.57
N LYS A 122 3.56 8.74 16.07
CA LYS A 122 2.99 8.96 14.73
C LYS A 122 2.50 10.40 14.53
N ASP A 123 1.98 11.03 15.59
CA ASP A 123 1.52 12.42 15.57
C ASP A 123 2.67 13.45 15.57
N ASP A 124 3.90 13.03 15.95
CA ASP A 124 5.11 13.85 15.94
C ASP A 124 5.96 13.66 14.66
N ARG A 125 5.55 12.75 13.76
CA ARG A 125 6.25 12.52 12.50
C ARG A 125 6.01 13.68 11.54
N PRO A 126 6.96 13.97 10.64
CA PRO A 126 6.65 14.70 9.43
C PRO A 126 5.46 14.02 8.73
N PRO A 127 4.47 14.79 8.22
CA PRO A 127 3.37 14.20 7.48
C PRO A 127 3.92 13.40 6.30
N ALA A 128 3.26 12.28 5.98
CA ALA A 128 3.65 11.48 4.85
C ALA A 128 3.61 12.33 3.56
N GLU A 129 4.62 12.17 2.70
CA GLU A 129 4.58 12.81 1.38
C GLU A 129 3.37 12.24 0.61
N PRO A 130 2.46 13.11 0.13
CA PRO A 130 1.19 12.67 -0.44
C PRO A 130 1.39 12.06 -1.83
N ALA A 131 0.55 11.09 -2.18
CA ALA A 131 0.48 10.62 -3.55
C ALA A 131 -0.09 11.72 -4.46
N THR A 132 0.31 11.72 -5.72
CA THR A 132 -0.33 12.58 -6.74
C THR A 132 -1.22 11.70 -7.60
N TYR A 133 -2.33 12.28 -8.05
CA TYR A 133 -3.34 11.57 -8.82
C TYR A 133 -3.59 12.28 -10.13
N HIS A 134 -4.05 11.54 -11.13
CA HIS A 134 -4.74 12.16 -12.25
C HIS A 134 -6.08 12.73 -11.77
N ASP A 135 -6.54 13.81 -12.42
CA ASP A 135 -7.83 14.45 -12.09
C ASP A 135 -9.05 13.53 -12.32
N ASN A 136 -8.86 12.45 -13.08
CA ASN A 136 -9.92 11.52 -13.43
C ASN A 136 -10.12 10.48 -12.32
N VAL A 137 -11.35 10.44 -11.80
CA VAL A 137 -11.84 9.38 -10.91
C VAL A 137 -12.90 8.58 -11.66
N ARG A 138 -12.73 7.26 -11.74
CA ARG A 138 -13.78 6.37 -12.26
C ARG A 138 -14.61 5.89 -11.08
N ASP A 139 -15.89 6.16 -11.15
CA ASP A 139 -16.87 5.80 -10.11
C ASP A 139 -18.02 5.04 -10.77
N VAL A 140 -18.03 3.71 -10.60
CA VAL A 140 -19.04 2.83 -11.20
C VAL A 140 -20.17 2.50 -10.24
N ARG A 141 -20.37 3.35 -9.21
CA ARG A 141 -21.39 3.06 -8.21
C ARG A 141 -22.80 3.02 -8.80
N GLY A 142 -23.57 2.01 -8.39
CA GLY A 142 -24.96 1.86 -8.78
C GLY A 142 -25.21 1.53 -10.26
N THR A 143 -24.18 1.25 -11.06
CA THR A 143 -24.32 0.89 -12.49
C THR A 143 -24.19 -0.61 -12.75
N LEU A 144 -24.21 -1.43 -11.70
CA LEU A 144 -23.91 -2.86 -11.78
C LEU A 144 -25.12 -3.70 -12.17
N ASP A 145 -24.86 -4.78 -12.90
CA ASP A 145 -25.81 -5.87 -13.07
C ASP A 145 -25.93 -6.71 -11.78
N GLN A 146 -27.06 -7.42 -11.65
CA GLN A 146 -27.36 -8.19 -10.44
C GLN A 146 -26.39 -9.37 -10.24
N ASP A 147 -25.90 -9.99 -11.32
CA ASP A 147 -24.98 -11.14 -11.22
C ASP A 147 -23.63 -10.68 -10.62
N THR A 148 -23.16 -9.49 -10.99
CA THR A 148 -21.96 -8.88 -10.38
C THR A 148 -22.18 -8.56 -8.90
N VAL A 149 -23.34 -8.03 -8.52
CA VAL A 149 -23.68 -7.80 -7.11
C VAL A 149 -23.69 -9.12 -6.33
N ASP A 150 -24.38 -10.13 -6.85
CA ASP A 150 -24.54 -11.44 -6.20
C ASP A 150 -23.20 -12.16 -6.01
N ARG A 151 -22.29 -12.09 -7.00
CA ARG A 151 -20.92 -12.66 -6.90
C ARG A 151 -20.11 -12.11 -5.72
N HIS A 152 -20.35 -10.87 -5.31
CA HIS A 152 -19.62 -10.22 -4.21
C HIS A 152 -20.37 -10.30 -2.88
N GLN A 153 -21.65 -10.69 -2.90
CA GLN A 153 -22.51 -10.60 -1.72
C GLN A 153 -22.13 -11.59 -0.62
N ASP A 154 -21.73 -12.81 -0.99
CA ASP A 154 -21.29 -13.82 -0.01
C ASP A 154 -20.10 -13.32 0.80
N LEU A 155 -19.13 -12.68 0.13
CA LEU A 155 -17.94 -12.12 0.77
C LEU A 155 -18.26 -10.94 1.69
N ILE A 156 -19.23 -10.09 1.31
CA ILE A 156 -19.71 -8.98 2.16
C ILE A 156 -20.40 -9.53 3.40
N ASP A 157 -21.26 -10.54 3.24
CA ASP A 157 -21.96 -11.17 4.36
C ASP A 157 -20.99 -11.85 5.31
N ASP A 158 -20.00 -12.59 4.79
CA ASP A 158 -18.92 -13.20 5.57
C ASP A 158 -18.13 -12.16 6.34
N ARG A 159 -17.72 -11.08 5.66
CA ARG A 159 -16.99 -9.98 6.30
C ARG A 159 -17.81 -9.37 7.43
N ARG A 160 -19.10 -9.12 7.20
CA ARG A 160 -19.99 -8.57 8.22
C ARG A 160 -20.10 -9.51 9.42
N ARG A 161 -20.28 -10.81 9.19
CA ARG A 161 -20.30 -11.81 10.26
C ARG A 161 -19.03 -11.78 11.10
N ALA A 162 -17.87 -11.74 10.45
CA ALA A 162 -16.58 -11.65 11.14
C ALA A 162 -16.41 -10.34 11.94
N ILE A 163 -16.91 -9.21 11.43
CA ILE A 163 -16.92 -7.93 12.16
C ILE A 163 -17.85 -7.98 13.37
N ASP A 164 -19.06 -8.53 13.21
CA ASP A 164 -20.03 -8.66 14.30
C ASP A 164 -19.51 -9.62 15.38
N GLU A 165 -18.84 -10.70 14.98
CA GLU A 165 -18.15 -11.63 15.88
C GLU A 165 -17.01 -10.94 16.62
N ALA A 166 -16.12 -10.22 15.92
CA ALA A 166 -15.03 -9.47 16.55
C ALA A 166 -15.55 -8.45 17.57
N LYS A 167 -16.64 -7.75 17.28
CA LYS A 167 -17.28 -6.85 18.26
C LYS A 167 -17.87 -7.59 19.46
N ALA A 168 -18.44 -8.77 19.25
CA ALA A 168 -19.03 -9.58 20.31
C ALA A 168 -17.98 -10.22 21.22
N THR A 169 -16.79 -10.50 20.70
CA THR A 169 -15.68 -11.13 21.42
C THR A 169 -14.64 -10.12 21.92
N GLU A 170 -14.87 -8.81 21.77
CA GLU A 170 -13.98 -7.75 22.24
C GLU A 170 -13.60 -7.95 23.72
N GLY A 171 -12.29 -7.93 24.02
CA GLY A 171 -11.75 -8.20 25.36
C GLY A 171 -11.61 -9.68 25.75
N THR A 172 -11.79 -10.61 24.79
CA THR A 172 -11.54 -12.05 24.97
C THR A 172 -10.43 -12.55 24.03
N ASP A 173 -9.91 -13.76 24.27
CA ASP A 173 -8.89 -14.39 23.42
C ASP A 173 -9.38 -14.62 21.97
N ASP A 174 -10.71 -14.69 21.76
CA ASP A 174 -11.33 -14.88 20.45
C ASP A 174 -11.42 -13.57 19.63
N TYR A 175 -11.12 -12.41 20.22
CA TYR A 175 -11.14 -11.13 19.52
C TYR A 175 -10.14 -11.07 18.37
N ALA A 176 -8.87 -11.40 18.64
CA ALA A 176 -7.80 -11.27 17.67
C ALA A 176 -7.99 -12.18 16.44
N PRO A 177 -8.38 -13.46 16.58
CA PRO A 177 -8.74 -14.31 15.44
C PRO A 177 -9.92 -13.75 14.62
N ALA A 178 -10.99 -13.29 15.26
CA ALA A 178 -12.15 -12.74 14.57
C ALA A 178 -11.82 -11.45 13.82
N GLN A 179 -11.04 -10.55 14.44
CA GLN A 179 -10.57 -9.32 13.82
C GLN A 179 -9.61 -9.58 12.64
N HIS A 180 -8.73 -10.58 12.76
CA HIS A 180 -7.87 -11.02 11.65
C HIS A 180 -8.70 -11.55 10.48
N GLN A 181 -9.73 -12.37 10.76
CA GLN A 181 -10.64 -12.87 9.74
C GLN A 181 -11.41 -11.72 9.04
N ALA A 182 -11.92 -10.75 9.81
CA ALA A 182 -12.59 -9.58 9.26
C ALA A 182 -11.66 -8.74 8.35
N THR A 183 -10.39 -8.61 8.74
CA THR A 183 -9.37 -7.90 7.94
C THR A 183 -9.12 -8.64 6.63
N LYS A 184 -8.89 -9.95 6.69
CA LYS A 184 -8.65 -10.80 5.50
C LYS A 184 -9.81 -10.73 4.50
N LEU A 185 -11.06 -10.84 4.98
CA LEU A 185 -12.24 -10.73 4.12
C LEU A 185 -12.40 -9.32 3.53
N GLY A 186 -11.95 -8.29 4.26
CA GLY A 186 -11.87 -6.92 3.74
C GLY A 186 -10.84 -6.75 2.63
N GLU A 187 -9.67 -7.38 2.76
CA GLU A 187 -8.62 -7.43 1.73
C GLU A 187 -9.12 -8.16 0.49
N GLU A 188 -9.72 -9.35 0.65
CA GLU A 188 -10.28 -10.15 -0.44
C GLU A 188 -11.39 -9.40 -1.20
N LEU A 189 -12.23 -8.64 -0.49
CA LEU A 189 -13.26 -7.82 -1.12
C LEU A 189 -12.66 -6.65 -1.90
N GLY A 190 -11.57 -6.08 -1.40
CA GLY A 190 -10.75 -5.12 -2.12
C GLY A 190 -10.21 -5.72 -3.42
N GLU A 191 -9.51 -6.85 -3.33
CA GLU A 191 -8.88 -7.54 -4.47
C GLU A 191 -9.91 -7.94 -5.53
N THR A 192 -11.07 -8.48 -5.13
CA THR A 192 -12.16 -8.83 -6.06
C THR A 192 -12.70 -7.58 -6.76
N SER A 193 -12.81 -6.45 -6.06
CA SER A 193 -13.17 -5.17 -6.68
C SER A 193 -12.09 -4.64 -7.63
N GLY A 194 -10.81 -4.87 -7.30
CA GLY A 194 -9.68 -4.61 -8.18
C GLY A 194 -9.76 -5.43 -9.47
N ARG A 195 -10.15 -6.71 -9.38
CA ARG A 195 -10.39 -7.56 -10.55
C ARG A 195 -11.57 -7.07 -11.38
N HIS A 196 -12.67 -6.72 -10.73
CA HIS A 196 -13.83 -6.15 -11.40
C HIS A 196 -13.48 -4.85 -12.16
N TYR A 197 -12.63 -3.99 -11.58
CA TYR A 197 -12.10 -2.82 -12.29
C TYR A 197 -11.32 -3.20 -13.55
N LEU A 198 -10.44 -4.20 -13.46
CA LEU A 198 -9.67 -4.64 -14.62
C LEU A 198 -10.59 -5.18 -15.73
N ASP A 199 -11.57 -6.01 -15.36
CA ASP A 199 -12.53 -6.59 -16.31
C ASP A 199 -13.41 -5.51 -16.98
N ASP A 200 -13.86 -4.51 -16.22
CA ASP A 200 -14.69 -3.41 -16.73
C ASP A 200 -13.92 -2.45 -17.66
N VAL A 201 -12.64 -2.20 -17.37
CA VAL A 201 -11.84 -1.21 -18.11
C VAL A 201 -11.08 -1.82 -19.28
N TYR A 202 -10.49 -3.00 -19.08
CA TYR A 202 -9.57 -3.63 -20.03
C TYR A 202 -10.12 -4.93 -20.64
N GLY A 203 -11.25 -5.42 -20.15
CA GLY A 203 -11.77 -6.74 -20.50
C GLY A 203 -11.03 -7.86 -19.77
N ASP A 204 -11.15 -9.08 -20.28
CA ASP A 204 -10.50 -10.24 -19.68
C ASP A 204 -8.98 -10.17 -19.88
N VAL A 205 -8.28 -9.74 -18.83
CA VAL A 205 -6.81 -9.62 -18.81
C VAL A 205 -6.22 -10.64 -17.85
N ASP A 206 -5.05 -11.18 -18.19
CA ASP A 206 -4.37 -12.15 -17.33
C ASP A 206 -3.54 -11.45 -16.25
N ARG A 207 -3.60 -11.99 -15.03
CA ARG A 207 -2.70 -11.60 -13.95
C ARG A 207 -1.32 -12.19 -14.21
N VAL A 208 -0.29 -11.37 -14.03
CA VAL A 208 1.12 -11.76 -14.16
C VAL A 208 1.86 -11.74 -12.83
N ASP A 209 1.21 -11.31 -11.74
CA ASP A 209 1.74 -11.43 -10.39
C ASP A 209 1.71 -12.87 -9.86
N ALA A 210 2.63 -13.21 -8.95
CA ALA A 210 2.76 -14.57 -8.45
C ALA A 210 1.68 -14.99 -7.43
N GLN A 211 0.74 -14.08 -7.10
CA GLN A 211 -0.33 -14.28 -6.11
C GLN A 211 0.19 -14.83 -4.77
N LEU A 212 1.35 -14.33 -4.35
CA LEU A 212 1.95 -14.69 -3.08
C LEU A 212 1.29 -13.89 -1.96
N ALA A 213 0.96 -14.54 -0.84
CA ALA A 213 0.45 -13.86 0.34
C ALA A 213 1.53 -13.04 1.07
N GLY A 214 1.14 -11.94 1.69
CA GLY A 214 2.00 -11.13 2.56
C GLY A 214 2.37 -9.75 2.00
N SER A 215 2.98 -8.92 2.85
CA SER A 215 3.41 -7.57 2.51
C SER A 215 4.64 -7.55 1.58
N GLY A 216 4.81 -6.45 0.84
CA GLY A 216 6.02 -6.18 0.03
C GLY A 216 5.84 -6.33 -1.47
N ARG A 217 4.62 -6.56 -1.96
CA ARG A 217 4.26 -6.62 -3.39
C ARG A 217 2.99 -5.82 -3.65
N PHE A 218 2.68 -5.56 -4.93
CA PHE A 218 1.41 -4.96 -5.33
C PHE A 218 0.27 -5.99 -5.21
N ASP A 219 -0.96 -5.52 -5.01
CA ASP A 219 -2.10 -6.42 -4.77
C ASP A 219 -2.48 -7.19 -6.05
N ILE A 220 -2.48 -6.51 -7.22
CA ILE A 220 -2.71 -7.13 -8.54
C ILE A 220 -1.78 -6.49 -9.57
N VAL A 221 -1.18 -7.32 -10.43
CA VAL A 221 -0.50 -6.86 -11.65
C VAL A 221 -1.02 -7.65 -12.85
N ALA A 222 -1.47 -6.95 -13.88
CA ALA A 222 -2.00 -7.55 -15.11
C ALA A 222 -1.27 -7.02 -16.34
N GLU A 223 -1.03 -7.90 -17.31
CA GLU A 223 -0.56 -7.50 -18.63
C GLU A 223 -1.76 -7.10 -19.49
N LEU A 224 -1.69 -5.91 -20.07
CA LEU A 224 -2.74 -5.39 -20.94
C LEU A 224 -2.56 -5.93 -22.36
N PRO A 225 -3.64 -6.04 -23.16
CA PRO A 225 -3.55 -6.53 -24.54
C PRO A 225 -2.61 -5.69 -25.41
N ASP A 226 -2.31 -4.47 -24.97
CA ASP A 226 -1.42 -3.60 -25.67
C ASP A 226 0.08 -3.82 -25.39
N GLY A 227 0.42 -4.59 -24.35
CA GLY A 227 1.78 -4.82 -23.85
C GLY A 227 2.19 -3.91 -22.70
N ARG A 228 1.28 -3.05 -22.22
CA ARG A 228 1.46 -2.27 -20.98
C ARG A 228 1.06 -3.10 -19.75
N HIS A 229 1.31 -2.57 -18.56
CA HIS A 229 0.93 -3.23 -17.32
C HIS A 229 -0.06 -2.37 -16.53
N ALA A 230 -1.12 -2.99 -16.01
CA ALA A 230 -1.95 -2.38 -14.98
C ALA A 230 -1.50 -2.89 -13.60
N VAL A 231 -1.21 -1.97 -12.69
CA VAL A 231 -0.92 -2.26 -11.29
C VAL A 231 -2.06 -1.70 -10.46
N VAL A 232 -2.65 -2.55 -9.62
CA VAL A 232 -3.77 -2.17 -8.76
C VAL A 232 -3.38 -2.35 -7.30
N GLU A 233 -3.51 -1.27 -6.53
CA GLU A 233 -3.62 -1.33 -5.06
C GLU A 233 -5.09 -1.41 -4.71
N ALA A 234 -5.49 -2.54 -4.14
CA ALA A 234 -6.87 -2.87 -3.88
C ALA A 234 -7.21 -2.65 -2.40
N LYS A 235 -8.37 -2.05 -2.12
CA LYS A 235 -8.78 -1.68 -0.77
C LYS A 235 -10.23 -2.04 -0.52
N GLY A 236 -10.48 -2.65 0.64
CA GLY A 236 -11.83 -2.98 1.08
C GLY A 236 -12.68 -1.75 1.42
N PRO A 237 -13.99 -1.93 1.66
CA PRO A 237 -14.89 -0.84 2.02
C PRO A 237 -14.45 -0.25 3.37
N SER A 238 -14.17 1.05 3.38
CA SER A 238 -13.66 1.84 4.52
C SER A 238 -12.15 1.79 4.79
N ALA A 239 -11.35 1.07 3.98
CA ALA A 239 -9.91 1.20 4.06
C ALA A 239 -9.46 2.55 3.45
N SER A 240 -8.56 3.25 4.14
CA SER A 240 -7.90 4.45 3.63
C SER A 240 -6.64 4.09 2.86
N VAL A 241 -6.12 5.04 2.08
CA VAL A 241 -4.75 4.96 1.56
C VAL A 241 -3.80 4.80 2.74
N GLY A 242 -2.93 3.79 2.67
CA GLY A 242 -1.94 3.54 3.70
C GLY A 242 -0.76 4.50 3.61
N GLU A 243 -0.06 4.66 4.73
CA GLU A 243 1.27 5.26 4.76
C GLU A 243 2.30 4.13 4.89
N ALA A 244 3.45 4.28 4.26
CA ALA A 244 4.57 3.37 4.44
C ALA A 244 5.90 4.11 4.49
N LYS A 245 6.87 3.49 5.16
CA LYS A 245 8.25 3.96 5.22
C LYS A 245 8.98 3.54 3.95
N ALA A 246 9.45 4.50 3.16
CA ALA A 246 10.25 4.32 1.96
C ALA A 246 11.68 3.83 2.30
N LEU A 247 12.47 3.51 1.26
CA LEU A 247 13.84 3.02 1.41
C LEU A 247 14.79 4.03 2.07
N ASP A 248 14.53 5.33 1.92
CA ASP A 248 15.28 6.42 2.54
C ASP A 248 14.81 6.74 3.97
N GLY A 249 13.87 5.95 4.51
CA GLY A 249 13.28 6.16 5.83
C GLY A 249 12.14 7.19 5.87
N THR A 250 11.84 7.87 4.77
CA THR A 250 10.74 8.85 4.72
C THR A 250 9.37 8.18 4.69
N TYR A 251 8.35 8.81 5.29
CA TYR A 251 6.98 8.33 5.22
C TYR A 251 6.30 8.87 3.97
N VAL A 252 5.64 7.99 3.22
CA VAL A 252 4.96 8.32 1.97
C VAL A 252 3.62 7.60 1.89
N GLU A 253 2.65 8.21 1.22
CA GLU A 253 1.39 7.54 0.91
C GLU A 253 1.58 6.44 -0.15
N GLN A 254 0.74 5.40 -0.11
CA GLN A 254 0.65 4.44 -1.21
C GLN A 254 0.33 5.19 -2.51
N GLY A 255 1.08 4.88 -3.58
CA GLY A 255 0.99 5.60 -4.85
C GLY A 255 2.05 6.69 -5.05
N HIS A 256 2.85 6.99 -4.03
CA HIS A 256 4.02 7.84 -4.20
C HIS A 256 5.18 7.10 -4.90
N ASP A 257 6.08 7.82 -5.59
CA ASP A 257 7.22 7.24 -6.31
C ASP A 257 8.14 6.42 -5.39
N LYS A 258 8.39 6.91 -4.18
CA LYS A 258 9.20 6.20 -3.18
C LYS A 258 8.51 4.93 -2.63
N TYR A 259 7.18 4.93 -2.57
CA TYR A 259 6.41 3.72 -2.24
C TYR A 259 6.58 2.68 -3.34
N TRP A 260 6.48 3.18 -4.57
CA TRP A 260 7.03 2.62 -5.80
C TRP A 260 8.26 1.76 -5.58
N ASP A 261 9.35 2.49 -5.39
CA ASP A 261 10.71 1.95 -5.34
C ASP A 261 10.86 0.92 -4.23
N LYS A 262 10.22 1.18 -3.08
CA LYS A 262 10.21 0.24 -1.97
C LYS A 262 9.58 -1.09 -2.36
N LYS A 263 8.41 -1.09 -3.00
CA LYS A 263 7.73 -2.33 -3.43
C LYS A 263 8.57 -3.12 -4.43
N LEU A 264 9.13 -2.45 -5.44
CA LEU A 264 10.01 -3.11 -6.39
C LEU A 264 11.28 -3.67 -5.71
N HIS A 265 11.84 -2.95 -4.75
CA HIS A 265 12.97 -3.43 -3.96
C HIS A 265 12.59 -4.67 -3.15
N ASP A 266 11.49 -4.61 -2.39
CA ASP A 266 10.98 -5.71 -1.58
C ASP A 266 10.71 -6.96 -2.45
N MET A 267 10.10 -6.82 -3.64
CA MET A 267 9.90 -7.93 -4.58
C MET A 267 11.22 -8.50 -5.10
N LYS A 268 12.21 -7.65 -5.42
CA LYS A 268 13.54 -8.09 -5.91
C LYS A 268 14.35 -8.82 -4.84
N THR A 269 14.20 -8.46 -3.58
CA THR A 269 14.98 -9.01 -2.46
C THR A 269 14.24 -10.08 -1.66
N ALA A 270 12.95 -10.27 -1.91
CA ALA A 270 12.14 -11.29 -1.25
C ALA A 270 12.79 -12.66 -1.36
N THR A 271 13.02 -13.32 -0.23
CA THR A 271 13.62 -14.65 -0.12
C THR A 271 12.85 -15.49 0.90
N LEU A 272 12.82 -16.81 0.70
CA LEU A 272 12.32 -17.73 1.70
C LEU A 272 13.44 -18.05 2.69
N SER A 273 13.47 -17.31 3.80
CA SER A 273 14.42 -17.59 4.90
C SER A 273 14.20 -19.00 5.48
N GLY A 274 15.25 -19.65 5.98
CA GLY A 274 15.15 -21.02 6.55
C GLY A 274 14.08 -21.18 7.63
N GLU A 275 13.91 -20.19 8.52
CA GLU A 275 12.83 -20.19 9.52
C GLU A 275 11.43 -20.10 8.89
N ALA A 276 11.28 -19.30 7.84
CA ALA A 276 10.00 -19.18 7.12
C ALA A 276 9.68 -20.46 6.34
N GLU A 277 10.68 -21.12 5.76
CA GLU A 277 10.53 -22.42 5.15
C GLU A 277 10.12 -23.47 6.18
N GLU A 278 10.79 -23.53 7.33
CA GLU A 278 10.46 -24.47 8.41
C GLU A 278 9.02 -24.27 8.92
N ASN A 279 8.61 -23.02 9.14
CA ASN A 279 7.24 -22.68 9.52
C ASN A 279 6.22 -23.05 8.44
N MET A 280 6.55 -22.82 7.16
CA MET A 280 5.71 -23.23 6.04
C MET A 280 5.55 -24.76 6.00
N ARG A 281 6.65 -25.50 6.09
CA ARG A 281 6.66 -26.97 6.11
C ARG A 281 5.85 -27.52 7.28
N LYS A 282 6.03 -26.97 8.48
CA LYS A 282 5.26 -27.35 9.67
C LYS A 282 3.77 -27.11 9.47
N ARG A 283 3.37 -25.93 8.97
CA ARG A 283 1.96 -25.61 8.70
C ARG A 283 1.33 -26.58 7.69
N LEU A 284 2.05 -26.94 6.63
CA LEU A 284 1.55 -27.87 5.62
C LEU A 284 1.48 -29.31 6.17
N ALA A 285 2.42 -29.71 7.01
CA ALA A 285 2.38 -30.99 7.73
C ALA A 285 1.20 -31.06 8.71
N ASP A 286 0.92 -29.98 9.45
CA ASP A 286 -0.23 -29.88 10.35
C ASP A 286 -1.57 -29.95 9.58
N GLN A 287 -1.58 -29.57 8.30
CA GLN A 287 -2.71 -29.75 7.37
C GLN A 287 -2.80 -31.17 6.80
N GLY A 288 -1.91 -32.08 7.19
CA GLY A 288 -1.91 -33.48 6.77
C GLY A 288 -1.28 -33.74 5.40
N MET A 289 -0.52 -32.78 4.84
CA MET A 289 0.18 -33.00 3.57
C MET A 289 1.33 -34.00 3.73
N SER A 290 1.57 -34.79 2.68
CA SER A 290 2.70 -35.72 2.65
C SER A 290 4.03 -34.97 2.52
N PRO A 291 5.17 -35.55 2.97
CA PRO A 291 6.48 -34.93 2.80
C PRO A 291 6.78 -34.50 1.35
N ASP A 292 6.45 -35.34 0.37
CA ASP A 292 6.67 -35.05 -1.06
C ASP A 292 5.80 -33.88 -1.56
N ASP A 293 4.57 -33.75 -1.05
CA ASP A 293 3.69 -32.63 -1.40
C ASP A 293 4.12 -31.33 -0.71
N ILE A 294 4.70 -31.42 0.49
CA ILE A 294 5.30 -30.28 1.19
C ILE A 294 6.52 -29.78 0.41
N ASP A 295 7.40 -30.67 -0.03
CA ASP A 295 8.57 -30.30 -0.85
C ASP A 295 8.13 -29.59 -2.12
N ARG A 296 7.13 -30.14 -2.84
CA ARG A 296 6.57 -29.50 -4.03
C ARG A 296 5.99 -28.11 -3.73
N ALA A 297 5.27 -27.95 -2.64
CA ALA A 297 4.70 -26.67 -2.25
C ALA A 297 5.79 -25.62 -1.91
N VAL A 298 6.91 -26.04 -1.33
CA VAL A 298 8.07 -25.18 -1.08
C VAL A 298 8.74 -24.80 -2.40
N ASP A 299 8.96 -25.75 -3.30
CA ASP A 299 9.52 -25.49 -4.64
C ASP A 299 8.64 -24.53 -5.46
N ASP A 300 7.31 -24.74 -5.45
CA ASP A 300 6.34 -23.86 -6.08
C ASP A 300 6.40 -22.43 -5.50
N HIS A 301 6.59 -22.31 -4.18
CA HIS A 301 6.75 -21.00 -3.53
C HIS A 301 8.04 -20.30 -3.95
N LEU A 302 9.15 -21.04 -4.07
CA LEU A 302 10.42 -20.49 -4.56
C LEU A 302 10.30 -20.03 -6.02
N ALA A 303 9.66 -20.83 -6.88
CA ALA A 303 9.41 -20.47 -8.28
C ALA A 303 8.53 -19.21 -8.41
N LYS A 304 7.54 -19.06 -7.53
CA LYS A 304 6.72 -17.83 -7.43
C LYS A 304 7.54 -16.63 -7.00
N LEU A 305 8.45 -16.77 -6.03
CA LEU A 305 9.36 -15.68 -5.64
C LEU A 305 10.27 -15.27 -6.80
N ASP A 306 10.79 -16.21 -7.57
CA ASP A 306 11.56 -15.90 -8.79
C ASP A 306 10.73 -15.14 -9.83
N SER A 307 9.47 -15.55 -10.01
CA SER A 307 8.54 -14.85 -10.91
C SER A 307 8.26 -13.41 -10.45
N ASP A 308 8.04 -13.18 -9.15
CA ASP A 308 7.88 -11.84 -8.56
C ASP A 308 9.14 -10.97 -8.80
N ARG A 309 10.34 -11.54 -8.68
CA ARG A 309 11.60 -10.81 -8.93
C ARG A 309 11.73 -10.40 -10.39
N GLU A 310 11.37 -11.27 -11.34
CA GLU A 310 11.38 -10.92 -12.76
C GLU A 310 10.31 -9.87 -13.09
N LEU A 311 9.11 -9.99 -12.53
CA LEU A 311 8.07 -8.98 -12.68
C LEU A 311 8.53 -7.61 -12.17
N ALA A 312 9.20 -7.56 -11.02
CA ALA A 312 9.75 -6.30 -10.50
C ALA A 312 10.76 -5.65 -11.46
N LYS A 313 11.59 -6.44 -12.17
CA LYS A 313 12.51 -5.92 -13.19
C LYS A 313 11.76 -5.39 -14.42
N ILE A 314 10.68 -6.06 -14.84
CA ILE A 314 9.83 -5.61 -15.94
C ILE A 314 9.19 -4.26 -15.59
N LEU A 315 8.58 -4.16 -14.40
CA LEU A 315 7.96 -2.93 -13.90
C LEU A 315 8.95 -1.79 -13.71
N GLU A 316 10.18 -2.09 -13.27
CA GLU A 316 11.27 -1.10 -13.17
C GLU A 316 11.67 -0.55 -14.55
N ARG A 317 11.84 -1.43 -15.55
CA ARG A 317 12.18 -1.04 -16.92
C ARG A 317 11.08 -0.25 -17.62
N ALA A 318 9.82 -0.51 -17.27
CA ALA A 318 8.68 0.19 -17.85
C ALA A 318 8.68 1.72 -17.56
N ARG A 319 9.53 2.18 -16.64
CA ARG A 319 9.75 3.61 -16.36
C ARG A 319 10.71 4.29 -17.33
N ASP A 320 11.51 3.53 -18.07
CA ASP A 320 12.48 4.08 -19.00
C ASP A 320 11.75 4.76 -20.18
N PRO A 321 11.96 6.07 -20.41
CA PRO A 321 11.35 6.78 -21.54
C PRO A 321 11.65 6.12 -22.90
N GLN A 322 12.80 5.43 -23.03
CA GLN A 322 13.13 4.69 -24.24
C GLN A 322 12.21 3.49 -24.46
N VAL A 323 11.81 2.77 -23.40
CA VAL A 323 10.89 1.64 -23.50
C VAL A 323 9.51 2.11 -23.96
N LEU A 324 9.03 3.24 -23.42
CA LEU A 324 7.80 3.88 -23.88
C LEU A 324 7.91 4.30 -25.36
N ALA A 325 9.00 4.96 -25.73
CA ALA A 325 9.22 5.42 -27.10
C ALA A 325 9.29 4.26 -28.09
N ASP A 326 10.00 3.18 -27.76
CA ASP A 326 10.09 1.98 -28.58
C ASP A 326 8.71 1.31 -28.77
N HIS A 327 7.90 1.30 -27.70
CA HIS A 327 6.53 0.78 -27.76
C HIS A 327 5.63 1.64 -28.67
N LEU A 328 5.62 2.97 -28.45
CA LEU A 328 4.86 3.90 -29.29
C LEU A 328 5.31 3.81 -30.75
N ARG A 329 6.62 3.68 -30.99
CA ARG A 329 7.21 3.52 -32.32
C ARG A 329 6.68 2.26 -33.01
N GLY A 330 6.75 1.12 -32.32
CA GLY A 330 6.25 -0.15 -32.85
C GLY A 330 4.76 -0.13 -33.16
N ARG A 331 3.95 0.53 -32.33
CA ARG A 331 2.50 0.70 -32.52
C ARG A 331 2.14 1.63 -33.67
N ALA A 332 2.84 2.76 -33.77
CA ALA A 332 2.62 3.76 -34.81
C ALA A 332 3.18 3.31 -36.18
N GLY A 333 4.06 2.30 -36.21
CA GLY A 333 4.73 1.85 -37.43
C GLY A 333 5.74 2.87 -37.96
N VAL A 334 6.25 3.73 -37.09
CA VAL A 334 7.27 4.74 -37.42
C VAL A 334 8.67 4.17 -37.17
N SER A 335 9.67 4.70 -37.86
CA SER A 335 11.06 4.30 -37.66
C SER A 335 11.82 5.32 -36.82
N GLU A 336 12.97 4.93 -36.28
CA GLU A 336 13.85 5.87 -35.58
C GLU A 336 14.34 7.00 -36.50
N HIS A 337 14.47 6.70 -37.79
CA HIS A 337 14.85 7.68 -38.80
C HIS A 337 13.79 8.77 -38.97
N ASP A 338 12.50 8.42 -38.92
CA ASP A 338 11.40 9.38 -39.03
C ASP A 338 11.41 10.36 -37.83
N ILE A 339 11.74 9.86 -36.64
CA ILE A 339 11.88 10.67 -35.42
C ILE A 339 13.09 11.60 -35.54
N ASP A 340 14.24 11.06 -35.92
CA ASP A 340 15.47 11.84 -36.11
C ASP A 340 15.28 12.96 -37.15
N ASP A 341 14.63 12.66 -38.27
CA ASP A 341 14.35 13.62 -39.33
C ASP A 341 13.37 14.71 -38.86
N PHE A 342 12.31 14.35 -38.13
CA PHE A 342 11.39 15.32 -37.54
C PHE A 342 12.12 16.28 -36.59
N LEU A 343 12.92 15.75 -35.67
CA LEU A 343 13.63 16.56 -34.68
C LEU A 343 14.69 17.45 -35.32
N ARG A 344 15.42 16.97 -36.32
CA ARG A 344 16.39 17.79 -37.06
C ARG A 344 15.73 18.87 -37.90
N ASN A 345 14.56 18.62 -38.47
CA ASN A 345 13.83 19.63 -39.25
C ASN A 345 13.19 20.69 -38.35
N ARG A 346 12.73 20.30 -37.16
CA ARG A 346 12.01 21.18 -36.23
C ARG A 346 12.92 21.97 -35.30
N HIS A 347 13.99 21.35 -34.82
CA HIS A 347 14.96 21.90 -33.86
C HIS A 347 16.34 22.09 -34.48
N GLY A 348 16.41 22.32 -35.80
CA GLY A 348 17.64 22.27 -36.58
C GLY A 348 18.82 23.03 -35.95
N ASP A 349 18.59 24.25 -35.48
CA ASP A 349 19.64 25.05 -34.84
C ASP A 349 20.04 24.52 -33.45
N ASP A 350 19.08 23.99 -32.69
CA ASP A 350 19.30 23.48 -31.33
C ASP A 350 20.05 22.14 -31.34
N VAL A 351 19.83 21.30 -32.37
CA VAL A 351 20.43 19.95 -32.47
C VAL A 351 21.62 19.85 -33.43
N ALA A 352 21.88 20.87 -34.26
CA ALA A 352 22.96 20.84 -35.27
C ALA A 352 24.38 20.67 -34.68
N GLY A 353 24.58 21.06 -33.42
CA GLY A 353 25.87 20.95 -32.73
C GLY A 353 26.00 19.77 -31.76
N MET A 354 24.91 19.02 -31.53
CA MET A 354 24.91 17.94 -30.55
C MET A 354 25.75 16.75 -31.04
N SER A 355 26.56 16.20 -30.14
CA SER A 355 27.14 14.87 -30.31
C SER A 355 26.05 13.80 -30.37
N PRO A 356 26.36 12.58 -30.85
CA PRO A 356 25.41 11.47 -30.84
C PRO A 356 24.81 11.17 -29.46
N GLU A 357 25.60 11.31 -28.38
CA GLU A 357 25.12 11.07 -27.01
C GLU A 357 24.19 12.19 -26.53
N GLU A 358 24.55 13.45 -26.79
CA GLU A 358 23.70 14.60 -26.46
C GLU A 358 22.36 14.54 -27.21
N PHE A 359 22.38 14.17 -28.49
CA PHE A 359 21.17 14.03 -29.28
C PHE A 359 20.28 12.88 -28.80
N GLN A 360 20.88 11.75 -28.39
CA GLN A 360 20.13 10.64 -27.79
C GLN A 360 19.53 11.03 -26.42
N ASN A 361 20.24 11.82 -25.62
CA ASN A 361 19.71 12.35 -24.37
C ASN A 361 18.54 13.31 -24.63
N PHE A 362 18.69 14.24 -25.58
CA PHE A 362 17.62 15.15 -26.01
C PHE A 362 16.37 14.40 -26.45
N LYS A 363 16.51 13.31 -27.22
CA LYS A 363 15.37 12.46 -27.60
C LYS A 363 14.63 11.90 -26.39
N ARG A 364 15.36 11.37 -25.41
CA ARG A 364 14.78 10.76 -24.21
C ARG A 364 14.07 11.75 -23.30
N THR A 365 14.58 12.97 -23.19
CA THR A 365 14.02 13.98 -22.28
C THR A 365 12.88 14.77 -22.91
N GLU A 366 12.96 15.06 -24.22
CA GLU A 366 12.02 15.98 -24.87
C GLU A 366 11.55 15.48 -26.24
N GLY A 367 12.49 15.01 -27.08
CA GLY A 367 12.23 14.75 -28.49
C GLY A 367 11.17 13.69 -28.77
N TYR A 368 11.18 12.56 -28.06
CA TYR A 368 10.16 11.51 -28.27
C TYR A 368 8.76 12.01 -27.95
N ASN A 369 8.60 12.72 -26.85
CA ASN A 369 7.29 13.22 -26.44
C ASN A 369 6.74 14.21 -27.47
N GLU A 370 7.57 15.12 -27.96
CA GLU A 370 7.15 16.09 -28.96
C GLU A 370 6.81 15.43 -30.30
N PHE A 371 7.64 14.50 -30.77
CA PHE A 371 7.36 13.74 -31.98
C PHE A 371 6.02 13.01 -31.87
N PHE A 372 5.81 12.22 -30.82
CA PHE A 372 4.60 11.43 -30.69
C PHE A 372 3.37 12.31 -30.50
N LYS A 373 3.47 13.43 -29.76
CA LYS A 373 2.37 14.40 -29.67
C LYS A 373 1.98 14.92 -31.06
N ASN A 374 2.94 15.32 -31.87
CA ASN A 374 2.66 15.79 -33.23
C ASN A 374 2.07 14.70 -34.12
N HIS A 375 2.65 13.50 -34.09
CA HIS A 375 2.18 12.37 -34.88
C HIS A 375 0.76 11.93 -34.50
N ILE A 376 0.44 11.90 -33.20
CA ILE A 376 -0.91 11.63 -32.68
C ILE A 376 -1.90 12.70 -33.16
N ASP A 377 -1.52 13.98 -33.10
CA ASP A 377 -2.37 15.08 -33.58
C ASP A 377 -2.67 14.98 -35.08
N GLU A 378 -1.75 14.44 -35.87
CA GLU A 378 -1.96 14.18 -37.31
C GLU A 378 -2.90 12.99 -37.53
N LEU A 379 -2.68 11.87 -36.85
CA LEU A 379 -3.56 10.70 -36.91
C LEU A 379 -4.99 11.03 -36.46
N ALA A 380 -5.14 11.85 -35.41
CA ALA A 380 -6.44 12.27 -34.88
C ALA A 380 -7.25 13.13 -35.89
N LYS A 381 -6.57 13.81 -36.82
CA LYS A 381 -7.20 14.60 -37.89
C LYS A 381 -7.51 13.78 -39.14
N SER A 382 -7.12 12.51 -39.20
CA SER A 382 -7.39 11.63 -40.33
C SER A 382 -8.89 11.36 -40.49
N ASP A 383 -9.36 11.34 -41.74
CA ASP A 383 -10.73 10.92 -42.07
C ASP A 383 -10.95 9.41 -41.83
N ASN A 384 -9.88 8.63 -41.76
CA ASN A 384 -9.93 7.21 -41.47
C ASN A 384 -10.23 6.96 -39.98
N LYS A 385 -11.25 6.14 -39.70
CA LYS A 385 -11.59 5.76 -38.31
C LYS A 385 -10.45 5.00 -37.64
N ALA A 386 -9.77 4.10 -38.34
CA ALA A 386 -8.70 3.29 -37.77
C ALA A 386 -7.54 4.15 -37.26
N ASP A 387 -7.18 5.20 -38.00
CA ASP A 387 -6.13 6.14 -37.62
C ASP A 387 -6.52 6.94 -36.37
N ARG A 388 -7.78 7.37 -36.28
CA ARG A 388 -8.29 8.07 -35.08
C ARG A 388 -8.37 7.15 -33.86
N ASP A 389 -8.76 5.90 -34.04
CA ASP A 389 -8.77 4.89 -32.99
C ASP A 389 -7.33 4.58 -32.51
N LEU A 390 -6.36 4.53 -33.43
CA LEU A 390 -4.94 4.40 -33.12
C LEU A 390 -4.40 5.63 -32.38
N ALA A 391 -4.73 6.84 -32.83
CA ALA A 391 -4.34 8.08 -32.16
C ALA A 391 -4.81 8.08 -30.69
N GLY A 392 -6.05 7.65 -30.44
CA GLY A 392 -6.56 7.51 -29.08
C GLY A 392 -5.82 6.47 -28.24
N GLN A 393 -5.34 5.38 -28.84
CA GLN A 393 -4.51 4.38 -28.14
C GLN A 393 -3.12 4.92 -27.82
N LEU A 394 -2.46 5.53 -28.81
CA LEU A 394 -1.13 6.11 -28.65
C LEU A 394 -1.13 7.25 -27.62
N GLU A 395 -2.16 8.10 -27.61
CA GLU A 395 -2.27 9.18 -26.63
C GLU A 395 -2.44 8.63 -25.21
N ARG A 396 -3.27 7.59 -25.02
CA ARG A 396 -3.37 6.92 -23.71
C ARG A 396 -2.02 6.37 -23.26
N THR A 397 -1.31 5.65 -24.14
CA THR A 397 0.02 5.13 -23.81
C THR A 397 1.04 6.23 -23.53
N ARG A 398 1.01 7.34 -24.28
CA ARG A 398 1.91 8.48 -24.08
C ARG A 398 1.67 9.16 -22.73
N THR A 399 0.40 9.37 -22.36
CA THR A 399 0.02 10.05 -21.11
C THR A 399 0.18 9.17 -19.87
N HIS A 400 -0.17 7.89 -19.98
CA HIS A 400 -0.13 6.96 -18.84
C HIS A 400 1.16 6.13 -18.79
N GLY A 401 2.04 6.24 -19.78
CA GLY A 401 3.26 5.45 -19.87
C GLY A 401 2.98 3.95 -20.06
N MET A 402 4.01 3.13 -19.76
CA MET A 402 3.95 1.66 -19.86
C MET A 402 3.29 0.98 -18.66
N VAL A 403 2.98 1.74 -17.60
CA VAL A 403 2.39 1.27 -16.36
C VAL A 403 1.24 2.18 -15.96
N GLU A 404 0.06 1.60 -15.76
CA GLU A 404 -1.07 2.28 -15.14
C GLU A 404 -1.20 1.87 -13.68
N TYR A 405 -0.82 2.77 -12.76
CA TYR A 405 -0.90 2.50 -11.33
C TYR A 405 -2.20 3.07 -10.74
N THR A 406 -3.07 2.21 -10.23
CA THR A 406 -4.43 2.58 -9.82
C THR A 406 -4.73 2.14 -8.39
N LEU A 407 -5.30 3.03 -7.58
CA LEU A 407 -5.98 2.68 -6.34
C LEU A 407 -7.43 2.31 -6.64
N VAL A 408 -7.85 1.10 -6.26
CA VAL A 408 -9.23 0.66 -6.38
C VAL A 408 -9.80 0.40 -4.99
N THR A 409 -10.87 1.11 -4.65
CA THR A 409 -11.58 0.95 -3.37
C THR A 409 -12.96 0.36 -3.60
N ALA A 410 -13.21 -0.81 -3.02
CA ALA A 410 -14.53 -1.43 -2.96
C ALA A 410 -15.54 -0.50 -2.28
N LYS A 411 -16.75 -0.41 -2.83
CA LYS A 411 -17.86 0.36 -2.27
C LYS A 411 -19.01 -0.55 -1.96
N VAL A 412 -19.62 -0.29 -0.81
CA VAL A 412 -20.83 -0.95 -0.35
C VAL A 412 -21.87 0.11 -0.02
N ARG A 413 -23.14 -0.21 -0.23
CA ARG A 413 -24.27 0.60 0.19
C ARG A 413 -25.15 -0.18 1.15
N VAL A 414 -25.93 0.52 1.96
CA VAL A 414 -26.91 -0.11 2.83
C VAL A 414 -28.26 -0.16 2.12
N GLU A 415 -28.78 -1.35 1.89
CA GLU A 415 -30.08 -1.61 1.30
C GLU A 415 -30.89 -2.51 2.23
N ASN A 416 -32.06 -2.04 2.68
CA ASN A 416 -32.92 -2.77 3.63
C ASN A 416 -32.19 -3.25 4.91
N GLY A 417 -31.20 -2.49 5.39
CA GLY A 417 -30.41 -2.84 6.57
C GLY A 417 -29.32 -3.90 6.33
N ARG A 418 -29.02 -4.23 5.07
CA ARG A 418 -27.92 -5.11 4.65
C ARG A 418 -26.92 -4.33 3.82
N GLU A 419 -25.63 -4.60 4.02
CA GLU A 419 -24.59 -4.09 3.13
C GLU A 419 -24.64 -4.89 1.82
N VAL A 420 -24.65 -4.18 0.70
CA VAL A 420 -24.70 -4.73 -0.64
C VAL A 420 -23.55 -4.12 -1.44
N TYR A 421 -22.93 -4.91 -2.30
CA TYR A 421 -21.86 -4.43 -3.18
C TYR A 421 -22.42 -3.32 -4.08
N ASP A 422 -21.77 -2.16 -4.07
CA ASP A 422 -22.17 -0.99 -4.84
C ASP A 422 -21.15 -0.67 -5.92
N GLY A 423 -20.16 -1.53 -6.17
CA GLY A 423 -19.11 -1.29 -7.16
C GLY A 423 -17.82 -0.80 -6.55
N TYR A 424 -17.09 0.01 -7.31
CA TYR A 424 -15.78 0.51 -6.90
C TYR A 424 -15.60 1.98 -7.28
N VAL A 425 -14.64 2.60 -6.61
CA VAL A 425 -14.03 3.86 -7.04
C VAL A 425 -12.58 3.58 -7.36
N ALA A 426 -12.17 3.94 -8.58
CA ALA A 426 -10.80 3.80 -9.06
C ALA A 426 -10.20 5.18 -9.29
N GLN A 427 -9.00 5.38 -8.75
CA GLN A 427 -8.25 6.62 -8.87
C GLN A 427 -6.83 6.30 -9.30
N GLN A 428 -6.39 6.88 -10.41
CA GLN A 428 -5.07 6.62 -10.97
C GLN A 428 -4.03 7.52 -10.31
N PHE A 429 -2.93 6.93 -9.88
CA PHE A 429 -1.76 7.67 -9.42
C PHE A 429 -1.01 8.27 -10.61
N LEU A 430 -0.50 9.49 -10.42
CA LEU A 430 0.37 10.17 -11.37
C LEU A 430 1.81 10.10 -10.86
N MET A 431 2.57 9.16 -11.40
CA MET A 431 3.95 8.90 -11.00
C MET A 431 4.89 9.97 -11.57
N GLY A 432 5.98 10.27 -10.86
CA GLY A 432 6.94 11.33 -11.25
C GLY A 432 7.45 11.16 -12.67
N TRP A 433 7.79 9.93 -13.08
CA TRP A 433 8.26 9.64 -14.43
C TRP A 433 7.20 9.84 -15.54
N GLN A 434 5.91 9.89 -15.19
CA GLN A 434 4.84 10.25 -16.13
C GLN A 434 4.65 11.77 -16.23
N ARG A 435 4.98 12.51 -15.16
CA ARG A 435 4.93 13.99 -15.12
C ARG A 435 5.98 14.60 -16.02
N ASP A 436 7.17 14.02 -16.08
CA ASP A 436 8.26 14.52 -16.93
C ASP A 436 7.93 14.36 -18.44
N ILE A 437 6.96 13.50 -18.79
CA ILE A 437 6.52 13.24 -20.17
C ILE A 437 5.25 14.06 -20.50
N THR A 438 4.48 14.46 -19.50
CA THR A 438 3.27 15.26 -19.70
C THR A 438 3.62 16.74 -19.53
N PRO A 439 3.58 17.60 -20.56
CA PRO A 439 3.88 19.02 -20.38
C PRO A 439 2.94 19.61 -19.33
N ALA A 440 3.48 20.43 -18.41
CA ALA A 440 2.68 21.18 -17.45
C ALA A 440 1.57 21.94 -18.20
N SER A 441 0.32 21.64 -17.85
CA SER A 441 -0.89 22.19 -18.45
C SER A 441 -1.02 23.69 -18.24
#